data_AF-A0A2E4ZUN5-F1
#
_entry.id   AF-A0A2E4ZUN5-F1
#
_cell.length_a   1.000
_cell.length_b   1.000
_cell.length_c   1.000
_cell.angle_alpha   90.00
_cell.angle_beta   90.00
_cell.angle_gamma   90.00
#
_symmetry.space_group_name_H-M   'P 1'
#
loop_
_entity.id
_entity.type
_entity.pdbx_description
1 polymer ?
#
loop_
_entity_poly.entity_id
_entity_poly.type
_entity_poly.pdbx_seq_one_letter_code
_entity_poly.pdbx_strand_id
1 'polypeptide(L)' 'MLKPQEVLDRYYLETRCMLLETAAVLDRYDAAVEREGSAAADELKLDVLHKALHVLAEPKSSERAEELLNLFTEVPT' A
#
# COMPACT_ATOMS: atom_id res chain seq x y z
N MET A 1 -19.82 12.15 14.28
CA MET A 1 -18.51 11.61 13.85
C MET A 1 -17.81 11.02 15.06
N LEU A 2 -16.94 10.05 14.86
CA LEU A 2 -16.11 9.48 15.92
C LEU A 2 -15.09 10.51 16.41
N LYS A 3 -14.77 10.48 17.70
CA LYS A 3 -13.63 11.20 18.26
C LYS A 3 -12.32 10.55 17.79
N PRO A 4 -11.19 11.29 17.80
CA PRO A 4 -9.90 10.75 17.35
C PRO A 4 -9.53 9.39 17.98
N GLN A 5 -9.72 9.24 19.30
CA GLN A 5 -9.43 7.97 19.99
C GLN A 5 -10.36 6.84 19.53
N GLU A 6 -11.65 7.12 19.32
CA GLU A 6 -12.63 6.12 18.87
C GLU A 6 -12.37 5.66 17.42
N VAL A 7 -11.71 6.47 16.60
CA VAL A 7 -11.23 6.06 15.27
C VAL A 7 -10.10 5.05 15.41
N LEU A 8 -9.09 5.38 16.22
CA LEU A 8 -7.95 4.48 16.46
C LEU A 8 -8.42 3.14 17.05
N ASP A 9 -9.18 3.17 18.14
CA ASP A 9 -9.63 1.95 18.83
C ASP A 9 -10.45 1.02 17.91
N ARG A 10 -11.18 1.60 16.95
CA ARG A 10 -12.03 0.84 16.05
C ARG A 10 -11.29 0.23 14.87
N TYR A 11 -10.40 0.99 14.25
CA TYR A 11 -9.81 0.62 12.96
C TYR A 11 -8.37 0.13 13.07
N TYR A 12 -7.68 0.36 14.19
CA TYR A 12 -6.26 0.07 14.31
C TYR A 12 -5.90 -1.40 14.04
N LEU A 13 -6.69 -2.35 14.55
CA LEU A 13 -6.41 -3.77 14.34
C LEU A 13 -6.48 -4.14 12.85
N GLU A 14 -7.55 -3.70 12.17
CA GLU A 14 -7.76 -3.99 10.75
C GLU A 14 -6.70 -3.31 9.88
N THR A 15 -6.44 -2.02 10.11
CA THR A 15 -5.39 -1.28 9.40
C THR A 15 -4.02 -1.93 9.60
N ARG A 16 -3.69 -2.36 10.82
CA ARG A 16 -2.42 -3.06 11.09
C ARG A 16 -2.32 -4.37 10.31
N CYS A 17 -3.39 -5.16 10.26
CA CYS A 17 -3.40 -6.39 9.48
C CYS A 17 -3.19 -6.12 7.98
N MET A 18 -3.85 -5.11 7.41
CA MET A 18 -3.67 -4.73 6.00
C MET A 18 -2.23 -4.29 5.68
N LEU A 19 -1.59 -3.55 6.59
CA LEU A 19 -0.19 -3.16 6.45
C LEU A 19 0.76 -4.37 6.50
N LEU A 20 0.51 -5.32 7.41
CA LEU A 20 1.30 -6.56 7.50
C LEU A 20 1.15 -7.42 6.24
N GLU A 21 -0.05 -7.54 5.70
CA GLU A 21 -0.27 -8.26 4.44
C GLU A 21 0.44 -7.56 3.26
N THR A 22 0.43 -6.23 3.23
CA THR A 22 1.15 -5.46 2.21
C THR A 22 2.66 -5.70 2.31
N ALA A 23 3.23 -5.64 3.51
CA ALA A 23 4.64 -5.96 3.73
C ALA A 23 4.97 -7.39 3.28
N ALA A 24 4.13 -8.37 3.65
CA ALA A 24 4.32 -9.76 3.25
C ALA A 24 4.21 -9.97 1.73
N VAL A 25 3.48 -9.13 0.99
CA VAL A 25 3.48 -9.15 -0.49
C VAL A 25 4.83 -8.69 -1.04
N LEU A 26 5.39 -7.62 -0.50
CA LEU A 26 6.71 -7.10 -0.91
C LEU A 26 7.82 -8.12 -0.61
N ASP A 27 7.84 -8.70 0.60
CA ASP A 27 8.82 -9.73 0.97
C ASP A 27 8.76 -10.95 0.03
N ARG A 28 7.55 -11.36 -0.37
CA ARG A 28 7.36 -12.48 -1.31
C ARG A 28 7.83 -12.15 -2.71
N TYR A 29 7.69 -10.88 -3.14
CA TYR A 29 8.22 -10.42 -4.41
C TYR A 29 9.74 -10.47 -4.41
N ASP A 30 10.39 -9.88 -3.39
CA ASP A 30 11.84 -9.87 -3.25
C ASP A 30 12.40 -11.30 -3.23
N ALA A 31 11.81 -12.20 -2.45
CA ALA A 31 12.19 -13.60 -2.41
C ALA A 31 12.00 -14.33 -3.76
N ALA A 32 11.03 -13.90 -4.58
CA ALA A 32 10.84 -14.44 -5.93
C ALA A 32 11.93 -13.92 -6.88
N VAL A 33 12.27 -12.63 -6.81
CA VAL A 33 13.37 -12.03 -7.59
C VAL A 33 14.70 -12.70 -7.28
N GLU A 34 15.00 -12.94 -6.01
CA GLU A 34 16.21 -13.67 -5.59
C GLU A 34 16.26 -15.10 -6.16
N ARG A 35 15.12 -15.80 -6.17
CA ARG A 35 15.03 -17.17 -6.68
C ARG A 35 15.17 -17.26 -8.20
N GLU A 36 14.53 -16.35 -8.94
CA GLU A 36 14.57 -16.34 -10.41
C GLU A 36 15.82 -15.66 -10.97
N GLY A 37 16.49 -14.83 -10.16
CA GLY A 37 17.68 -14.07 -10.56
C GLY A 37 17.39 -12.85 -11.43
N SER A 38 16.11 -12.47 -11.57
CA SER A 38 15.68 -11.28 -12.32
C SER A 38 14.37 -10.72 -11.77
N ALA A 39 14.20 -9.41 -11.87
CA ALA A 39 12.94 -8.72 -11.60
C ALA A 39 11.82 -9.15 -12.58
N ALA A 40 10.57 -8.81 -12.25
CA ALA A 40 9.48 -8.96 -13.19
C ALA A 40 9.71 -8.12 -14.46
N ALA A 41 9.22 -8.62 -15.60
CA ALA A 41 9.32 -7.90 -16.87
C ALA A 41 8.50 -6.60 -16.89
N ASP A 42 7.48 -6.50 -16.01
CA ASP A 42 6.65 -5.33 -15.80
C ASP A 42 6.44 -5.12 -14.29
N GLU A 43 7.01 -4.04 -13.75
CA GLU A 43 6.93 -3.66 -12.34
C GLU A 43 5.91 -2.54 -12.07
N LEU A 44 5.07 -2.17 -13.05
CA LEU A 44 4.11 -1.07 -12.89
C LEU A 44 3.21 -1.22 -11.65
N LYS A 45 2.77 -2.45 -11.36
CA LYS A 45 1.97 -2.75 -10.16
C LYS A 45 2.76 -2.53 -8.87
N LEU A 46 4.03 -2.91 -8.85
CA LEU A 46 4.91 -2.70 -7.71
C LEU A 46 5.19 -1.22 -7.48
N ASP A 47 5.48 -0.48 -8.57
CA ASP A 47 5.69 0.97 -8.54
C ASP A 47 4.47 1.71 -7.98
N VAL A 48 3.27 1.33 -8.42
CA VAL A 48 2.01 1.90 -7.92
C VAL A 48 1.80 1.58 -6.44
N LEU A 49 2.12 0.38 -5.96
CA LEU A 49 2.07 0.06 -4.53
C LEU A 49 3.05 0.91 -3.71
N HIS A 50 4.28 1.12 -4.19
CA HIS A 50 5.25 1.98 -3.52
C HIS A 50 4.79 3.44 -3.46
N LYS A 51 4.23 3.99 -4.55
CA LYS A 51 3.63 5.32 -4.57
C LYS A 51 2.47 5.42 -3.58
N ALA A 52 1.61 4.40 -3.48
CA ALA A 52 0.49 4.38 -2.54
C ALA A 52 0.97 4.44 -1.08
N LEU A 53 2.02 3.68 -0.74
CA LEU A 53 2.64 3.72 0.59
C LEU A 53 3.20 5.11 0.91
N HIS A 54 3.80 5.79 -0.07
CA HIS A 54 4.29 7.16 0.10
C HIS A 54 3.16 8.15 0.42
N VAL A 55 2.04 8.06 -0.31
CA VAL A 55 0.83 8.87 -0.04
C VAL A 55 0.29 8.61 1.36
N LEU A 56 0.26 7.35 1.80
CA LEU A 56 -0.22 6.99 3.14
C LEU A 56 0.69 7.50 4.26
N ALA A 57 2.00 7.57 4.03
CA ALA A 57 2.99 8.02 5.01
C ALA A 57 3.01 9.55 5.19
N GLU A 58 2.54 10.33 4.20
CA GLU A 58 2.49 11.79 4.28
C GLU A 58 1.58 12.24 5.42
N PRO A 59 2.03 13.03 6.41
CA PRO A 59 1.24 13.37 7.61
C PRO A 59 0.04 14.30 7.35
N LYS A 60 0.00 15.09 6.27
CA LYS A 60 -1.08 16.07 6.01
C LYS A 60 -1.61 16.08 4.56
N SER A 61 -1.86 14.91 3.97
CA SER A 61 -2.71 14.83 2.76
C SER A 61 -4.18 15.10 3.12
N SER A 62 -4.87 15.86 2.27
CA SER A 62 -6.27 16.24 2.43
C SER A 62 -7.23 15.07 2.18
N GLU A 63 -6.94 14.14 1.26
CA GLU A 63 -7.86 13.05 0.88
C GLU A 63 -7.14 11.78 0.38
N ARG A 64 -6.38 11.10 1.24
CA ARG A 64 -5.55 9.92 0.88
C ARG A 64 -6.31 8.82 0.12
N ALA A 65 -7.58 8.60 0.44
CA ALA A 65 -8.37 7.57 -0.23
C ALA A 65 -8.61 7.90 -1.71
N GLU A 66 -8.92 9.18 -2.02
CA GLU A 66 -9.09 9.63 -3.40
C GLU A 66 -7.77 9.60 -4.17
N GLU A 67 -6.67 10.02 -3.53
CA GLU A 67 -5.34 9.96 -4.13
C GLU A 67 -4.94 8.53 -4.50
N LEU A 68 -5.20 7.55 -3.61
CA LEU A 68 -4.96 6.13 -3.90
C LEU A 68 -5.85 5.62 -5.04
N LEU A 69 -7.13 5.99 -5.06
CA LEU A 69 -8.05 5.59 -6.14
C LEU A 69 -7.56 6.10 -7.50
N ASN A 70 -7.15 7.37 -7.58
CA ASN A 70 -6.59 7.95 -8.80
C ASN A 70 -5.30 7.25 -9.20
N LEU A 71 -4.41 6.98 -8.25
CA LEU A 71 -3.16 6.27 -8.48
C LEU A 71 -3.39 4.86 -9.05
N PHE A 72 -4.40 4.13 -8.56
CA PHE A 72 -4.70 2.78 -9.06
C PHE A 72 -5.26 2.77 -10.49
N THR A 73 -5.69 3.91 -11.05
CA THR A 73 -6.07 4.00 -12.47
C THR A 73 -4.87 3.95 -13.41
N GLU A 74 -3.64 4.11 -12.92
CA GLU A 74 -2.41 3.98 -13.71
C GLU A 74 -2.18 2.53 -14.20
N VAL A 75 -2.74 1.54 -13.51
CA VAL A 75 -2.62 0.12 -13.87
C VAL A 75 -3.77 -0.26 -14.82
N PRO A 76 -3.49 -0.63 -16.08
CA PRO A 76 -4.53 -1.12 -16.98
C PRO A 76 -5.08 -2.47 -16.49
N THR A 77 -6.41 -2.58 -16.42
CA THR A 77 -7.15 -3.83 -16.12
C THR A 77 -7.19 -4.78 -17.31
#